data_AF-A0A973FK08-F1
#
_entry.id   AF-A0A973FK08-F1
#
_cell.length_a   1.000
_cell.length_b   1.000
_cell.length_c   1.000
_cell.angle_alpha   90.00
_cell.angle_beta   90.00
_cell.angle_gamma   90.00
#
_symmetry.space_group_name_H-M   'P 1'
#
loop_
_entity.id
_entity.type
_entity.pdbx_description
1 polymer ?
#
loop_
_entity_poly.entity_id
_entity_poly.type
_entity_poly.pdbx_seq_one_letter_code
_entity_poly.pdbx_strand_id
1 'polypeptide(L)' 'MYKTILVVDDEESICQSLQGILTDEGYEVRTVGSGEEALKAIEEDPPDLA' A
#
# COMPACT_ATOMS: atom_id res chain seq x y z
N MET A 1 -6.25 9.31 -12.31
CA MET A 1 -7.06 8.31 -11.58
C MET A 1 -6.03 7.42 -10.93
N TYR A 2 -5.92 7.44 -9.60
CA TYR A 2 -4.97 6.58 -8.89
C TYR A 2 -5.48 5.15 -9.02
N LYS A 3 -4.68 4.26 -9.59
CA LYS A 3 -5.01 2.84 -9.73
C LYS A 3 -4.32 2.01 -8.67
N THR A 4 -3.10 2.38 -8.27
CA THR A 4 -2.28 1.62 -7.32
C THR A 4 -1.91 2.47 -6.10
N ILE A 5 -2.08 1.91 -4.91
CA ILE A 5 -1.74 2.54 -3.62
C ILE A 5 -0.79 1.61 -2.84
N LEU A 6 0.28 2.16 -2.27
CA LEU A 6 1.16 1.46 -1.34
C LEU A 6 0.95 2.01 0.08
N VAL A 7 0.46 1.19 1.00
CA VAL A 7 0.33 1.55 2.41
C VAL A 7 1.58 1.10 3.17
N VAL A 8 2.18 2.02 3.92
CA VAL A 8 3.37 1.76 4.75
C VAL A 8 3.02 2.00 6.20
N ASP A 9 2.86 0.92 6.96
CA ASP A 9 2.51 0.99 8.38
C ASP A 9 3.03 -0.25 9.10
N ASP A 10 3.64 -0.09 10.28
CA ASP A 10 4.21 -1.19 11.07
C ASP A 10 3.15 -2.01 11.81
N GLU A 11 1.92 -1.50 11.90
CA GLU A 11 0.77 -2.21 12.48
C GLU A 11 0.01 -2.99 11.40
N GLU A 12 0.10 -4.32 11.44
CA GLU A 12 -0.57 -5.22 10.48
C GLU A 12 -2.11 -5.02 10.47
N SER A 13 -2.70 -4.74 11.63
CA SER A 13 -4.14 -4.46 11.76
C SER A 13 -4.58 -3.22 10.98
N ILE A 14 -3.74 -2.18 10.95
CA ILE A 14 -3.98 -0.95 10.20
C ILE A 14 -3.84 -1.24 8.70
N CYS A 15 -2.79 -1.95 8.29
CA CYS A 15 -2.58 -2.39 6.91
C CYS A 15 -3.80 -3.18 6.38
N GLN A 16 -4.28 -4.18 7.11
CA GLN A 16 -5.44 -4.98 6.71
C GLN A 16 -6.71 -4.14 6.60
N SER A 17 -6.92 -3.21 7.55
CA SER A 17 -8.08 -2.32 7.55
C SER A 17 -8.07 -1.37 6.35
N LEU A 18 -6.94 -0.73 6.07
CA LEU A 18 -6.78 0.19 4.94
C LEU A 18 -6.84 -0.54 3.60
N GLN A 19 -6.23 -1.72 3.50
CA GLN A 19 -6.31 -2.55 2.30
C GLN A 19 -7.74 -2.92 1.97
N GLY A 20 -8.54 -3.35 2.95
CA GLY A 20 -9.97 -3.66 2.75
C GLY A 20 -10.75 -2.45 2.24
N ILE A 21 -10.67 -1.32 2.94
CA ILE A 21 -11.41 -0.09 2.59
C ILE A 21 -11.06 0.40 1.18
N LEU A 22 -9.76 0.47 0.86
CA LEU A 22 -9.31 1.01 -0.43
C LEU A 22 -9.57 0.03 -1.57
N THR A 23 -9.48 -1.28 -1.33
CA THR A 23 -9.82 -2.28 -2.35
C THR A 23 -11.32 -2.25 -2.67
N ASP A 24 -12.18 -2.06 -1.67
CA ASP A 24 -13.63 -1.91 -1.86
C ASP A 24 -14.00 -0.69 -2.73
N GLU A 25 -13.20 0.38 -2.66
CA GLU A 25 -13.32 1.57 -3.51
C GLU A 25 -12.73 1.37 -4.93
N GLY A 26 -12.15 0.19 -5.22
CA GLY A 26 -11.64 -0.18 -6.54
C GLY A 26 -10.17 0.14 -6.79
N TYR A 27 -9.39 0.40 -5.74
CA TYR A 27 -7.94 0.58 -5.84
C TYR A 27 -7.20 -0.76 -5.74
N GLU A 28 -6.06 -0.88 -6.42
CA GLU A 28 -5.10 -1.95 -6.19
C GLU A 28 -4.17 -1.56 -5.04
N VAL A 29 -4.28 -2.24 -3.90
CA VAL A 29 -3.57 -1.84 -2.68
C VAL A 29 -2.53 -2.88 -2.27
N ARG A 30 -1.28 -2.42 -2.15
CA ARG A 30 -0.16 -3.15 -1.56
C ARG A 30 0.15 -2.60 -0.18
N THR A 31 0.61 -3.45 0.72
CA THR A 31 0.96 -3.08 2.09
C THR A 31 2.38 -3.55 2.41
N VAL A 32 3.12 -2.77 3.19
CA VAL A 32 4.48 -3.10 3.67
C VAL A 32 4.65 -2.59 5.10
N GLY A 33 5.48 -3.27 5.90
CA GLY A 33 5.61 -3.02 7.34
C GLY A 33 6.68 -2.02 7.73
N SER A 34 7.48 -1.54 6.76
CA SER A 34 8.63 -0.68 7.05
C SER A 34 9.00 0.22 5.88
N GLY A 35 9.73 1.30 6.17
CA GLY A 35 10.27 2.18 5.14
C GLY A 35 11.27 1.49 4.20
N GLU A 36 12.05 0.52 4.68
CA GLU A 36 12.98 -0.23 3.83
C GLU A 36 12.24 -1.12 2.83
N GLU A 37 11.18 -1.79 3.26
CA GLU A 37 10.30 -2.55 2.38
C GLU A 37 9.56 -1.64 1.40
N ALA A 38 9.14 -0.45 1.84
CA ALA A 38 8.50 0.53 0.97
C ALA A 38 9.42 1.01 -0.15
N LEU A 39 10.68 1.33 0.17
CA LEU A 39 11.66 1.72 -0.84
C LEU A 39 11.87 0.63 -1.89
N LYS A 40 12.01 -0.63 -1.45
CA LYS A 40 12.12 -1.78 -2.37
C LYS A 40 10.86 -1.95 -3.22
N ALA A 41 9.68 -1.86 -2.61
CA ALA A 41 8.41 -2.01 -3.31
C ALA A 41 8.18 -0.90 -4.35
N ILE A 42 8.61 0.34 -4.07
CA ILE A 42 8.56 1.46 -4.99
C ILE A 42 9.54 1.27 -6.15
N GLU A 43 10.75 0.76 -5.89
CA GLU A 43 11.75 0.47 -6.93
C GLU A 43 11.29 -0.65 -7.87
N GLU A 44 10.65 -1.70 -7.35
CA GLU A 44 10.16 -2.83 -8.14
C GLU A 44 8.90 -2.49 -8.95
N ASP A 45 7.94 -1.81 -8.33
CA ASP A 45 6.68 -1.40 -8.96
C ASP A 45 6.19 -0.08 -8.33
N PRO A 46 6.40 1.07 -8.99
CA PRO A 46 6.03 2.37 -8.44
C PRO A 46 4.50 2.51 -8.27
N PRO A 47 3.99 2.82 -7.06
CA PRO A 47 2.59 3.11 -6.87
C PRO A 47 2.24 4.52 -7.39
N ASP A 48 0.96 4.76 -7.71
CA ASP A 48 0.50 6.12 -8.03
C ASP A 48 0.42 7.01 -6.79
N LEU A 49 0.23 6.40 -5.61
CA LEU A 49 0.18 7.04 -4.30
C LEU A 49 0.79 6.12 -3.23
N ALA A 50 1.57 6.69 -2.31
CA ALA A 50 2.10 6.02 -1.14
C ALA A 50 1.84 6.88 0.12
#